data_AF-X2KY65-F1
#
_entry.id   AF-X2KY65-F1
#
_cell.length_a   1.000
_cell.length_b   1.000
_cell.length_c   1.000
_cell.angle_alpha   90.00
_cell.angle_beta   90.00
_cell.angle_gamma   90.00
#
_symmetry.space_group_name_H-M   'P 1'
#
loop_
_entity.id
_entity.type
_entity.pdbx_description
1 polymer ?
#
loop_
_entity_poly.entity_id
_entity_poly.type
_entity_poly.pdbx_seq_one_letter_code
_entity_poly.pdbx_strand_id
1 'polypeptide(L)'
;DSGLRACLTPEMLKNMGVNTGAFPLLAKAAAGSCPDLASAIPAARTRFDFAQQRLDISIPQAAMVASARGYIPPKYWDEGINAS
;
A
#
# COMPACT_ATOMS: atom_id res chain seq x y z
N ASP A 1 -6.72 22.19 11.12
CA ASP A 1 -7.36 21.75 9.87
C ASP A 1 -6.57 22.17 8.64
N SER A 2 -5.75 21.26 8.09
CA SER A 2 -5.26 21.34 6.72
C SER A 2 -5.72 20.08 6.00
N GLY A 3 -6.96 20.12 5.50
CA GLY A 3 -7.80 18.97 5.13
C GLY A 3 -7.45 18.24 3.83
N LEU A 4 -6.17 17.98 3.57
CA LEU A 4 -5.74 17.14 2.46
C LEU A 4 -5.55 15.70 2.93
N ARG A 5 -6.37 14.78 2.42
CA ARG A 5 -6.25 13.34 2.68
C ARG A 5 -5.80 12.62 1.41
N ALA A 6 -4.76 11.80 1.53
CA ALA A 6 -4.33 10.94 0.44
C ALA A 6 -5.44 9.92 0.10
N CYS A 7 -5.72 9.79 -1.19
CA CYS A 7 -6.62 8.77 -1.71
C CYS A 7 -5.80 7.50 -1.96
N LEU A 8 -5.81 6.56 -1.00
CA LEU A 8 -5.07 5.30 -1.11
C LEU A 8 -6.07 4.17 -1.34
N THR A 9 -6.08 3.61 -2.53
CA THR A 9 -6.97 2.49 -2.87
C THR A 9 -6.44 1.17 -2.30
N PRO A 10 -7.30 0.16 -2.10
CA PRO A 10 -6.85 -1.18 -1.70
C PRO A 10 -5.78 -1.77 -2.63
N GLU A 11 -5.84 -1.46 -3.93
CA GLU A 11 -4.85 -1.92 -4.90
C GLU A 11 -3.49 -1.25 -4.69
N MET A 12 -3.46 0.07 -4.47
CA MET A 12 -2.22 0.80 -4.17
C MET A 12 -1.57 0.24 -2.90
N LEU A 13 -2.36 0.01 -1.84
CA LEU A 13 -1.86 -0.56 -0.59
C LEU A 13 -1.32 -1.98 -0.80
N LYS A 14 -1.99 -2.81 -1.60
CA LYS A 14 -1.50 -4.15 -1.96
C LYS A 14 -0.16 -4.08 -2.71
N ASN A 15 -0.01 -3.12 -3.64
CA ASN A 15 1.24 -2.90 -4.36
C ASN A 15 2.38 -2.38 -3.45
N MET A 16 2.04 -1.71 -2.34
CA MET A 16 2.99 -1.35 -1.27
C MET A 16 3.33 -2.53 -0.33
N GLY A 17 2.74 -3.72 -0.55
CA GLY A 17 2.99 -4.91 0.26
C GLY A 17 2.08 -5.04 1.49
N VAL A 18 1.02 -4.24 1.60
CA VAL A 18 0.04 -4.33 2.69
C VAL A 18 -0.84 -5.57 2.49
N ASN A 19 -1.08 -6.33 3.57
CA ASN A 19 -2.02 -7.45 3.59
C ASN A 19 -3.46 -6.94 3.67
N THR A 20 -3.98 -6.39 2.57
CA THR A 20 -5.32 -5.78 2.53
C THR A 20 -6.45 -6.79 2.80
N GLY A 21 -6.21 -8.09 2.59
CA GLY A 21 -7.16 -9.15 2.91
C GLY A 21 -7.36 -9.38 4.42
N ALA A 22 -6.38 -9.00 5.26
CA ALA A 22 -6.48 -9.11 6.71
C ALA A 22 -7.33 -8.01 7.36
N PHE A 23 -7.69 -6.96 6.63
CA PHE A 23 -8.42 -5.80 7.14
C PHE A 23 -9.80 -5.69 6.48
N PRO A 24 -10.92 -5.94 7.19
CA PRO A 24 -12.25 -5.97 6.59
C PRO A 24 -12.67 -4.70 5.83
N LEU A 25 -12.26 -3.53 6.31
CA LEU A 25 -12.54 -2.25 5.64
C LEU A 25 -11.84 -2.11 4.29
N LEU A 26 -10.68 -2.75 4.11
CA LEU A 26 -9.96 -2.76 2.84
C LEU A 26 -10.45 -3.90 1.93
N ALA A 27 -10.70 -5.08 2.49
CA ALA A 27 -11.15 -6.25 1.75
C ALA A 27 -12.53 -6.07 1.10
N LYS A 28 -13.40 -5.26 1.72
CA LYS A 28 -14.76 -4.97 1.24
C LYS A 28 -14.88 -3.63 0.51
N ALA A 29 -13.79 -2.87 0.41
CA ALA A 29 -13.80 -1.56 -0.26
C ALA A 29 -14.01 -1.75 -1.78
N ALA A 30 -14.82 -0.88 -2.36
CA ALA A 30 -15.01 -0.86 -3.81
C ALA A 30 -13.70 -0.53 -4.53
N ALA A 31 -13.51 -1.08 -5.73
CA ALA A 31 -12.38 -0.72 -6.58
C ALA A 31 -12.36 0.80 -6.82
N GLY A 32 -11.19 1.42 -6.64
CA GLY A 32 -11.02 2.87 -6.76
C GLY A 32 -11.51 3.71 -5.57
N SER A 33 -12.15 3.10 -4.55
CA SER A 33 -12.50 3.83 -3.33
C SER A 33 -11.27 4.08 -2.44
N CYS A 34 -11.36 5.12 -1.60
CA CYS A 34 -10.30 5.55 -0.71
C CYS A 34 -10.75 5.47 0.75
N PRO A 35 -10.75 4.27 1.34
CA PRO A 35 -11.10 4.08 2.73
C PRO A 35 -10.14 4.85 3.64
N ASP A 36 -10.62 5.24 4.82
CA ASP A 36 -9.77 5.92 5.78
C ASP A 36 -8.67 4.98 6.28
N LEU A 37 -7.41 5.30 5.99
CA LEU A 37 -6.28 4.41 6.30
C LEU A 37 -6.12 4.17 7.80
N ALA A 38 -6.29 5.21 8.62
CA ALA A 38 -6.14 5.13 10.08
C ALA A 38 -7.25 4.28 10.71
N SER A 39 -8.47 4.33 10.17
CA SER A 39 -9.58 3.46 10.58
C SER A 39 -9.42 2.03 10.07
N ALA A 40 -8.83 1.85 8.88
CA ALA A 40 -8.66 0.54 8.26
C ALA A 40 -7.50 -0.28 8.84
N ILE A 41 -6.39 0.39 9.19
CA ILE A 41 -5.18 -0.24 9.72
C ILE A 41 -4.78 0.52 11.00
N PRO A 42 -4.96 -0.08 12.19
CA PRO A 42 -4.55 0.53 13.45
C PRO A 42 -3.07 0.95 13.40
N ALA A 43 -2.78 2.15 13.94
CA ALA A 43 -1.44 2.75 13.93
C ALA A 43 -0.84 3.09 12.54
N ALA A 44 -1.59 2.97 11.45
CA ALA A 44 -1.19 3.54 10.17
C ALA A 44 -1.37 5.07 10.15
N ARG A 45 -0.47 5.77 9.44
CA ARG A 45 -0.46 7.25 9.35
C ARG A 45 -0.06 7.72 7.97
N THR A 46 -0.57 8.87 7.57
CA THR A 46 -0.12 9.61 6.39
C THR A 46 0.26 11.04 6.77
N ARG A 47 1.31 11.56 6.15
CA ARG A 47 1.74 12.96 6.28
C ARG A 47 2.17 13.48 4.92
N PHE A 48 1.56 14.56 4.46
CA PHE A 48 2.01 15.23 3.24
C PHE A 48 3.01 16.34 3.60
N ASP A 49 4.17 16.30 2.97
CA ASP A 49 5.19 17.33 3.03
C ASP A 49 5.09 18.21 1.80
N PHE A 50 4.49 19.40 1.95
CA PHE A 50 4.27 20.34 0.85
C PHE A 50 5.55 20.91 0.28
N ALA A 51 6.59 21.12 1.11
CA ALA A 51 7.84 21.69 0.67
C ALA A 51 8.61 20.72 -0.25
N GLN A 52 8.46 19.41 -0.01
CA GLN A 52 9.12 18.36 -0.78
C GLN A 52 8.19 17.66 -1.78
N GLN A 53 6.92 18.08 -1.85
CA GLN A 53 5.87 17.43 -2.64
C GLN A 53 5.82 15.90 -2.40
N ARG A 54 6.02 15.47 -1.15
CA ARG A 54 6.15 14.05 -0.78
C ARG A 54 5.03 13.62 0.15
N LEU A 55 4.47 12.42 -0.08
CA LEU A 55 3.57 11.76 0.84
C LEU A 55 4.33 10.69 1.63
N ASP A 56 4.47 10.90 2.93
CA ASP A 56 5.01 9.90 3.85
C ASP A 56 3.86 8.99 4.33
N ILE A 57 4.01 7.68 4.14
CA ILE A 57 3.03 6.66 4.53
C ILE A 57 3.70 5.71 5.52
N SER A 58 3.14 5.58 6.72
CA SER A 58 3.62 4.68 7.77
C SER A 58 2.64 3.53 7.96
N ILE A 59 3.09 2.29 7.72
CA ILE A 59 2.30 1.07 7.89
C ILE A 59 2.99 0.16 8.92
N PRO A 60 2.29 -0.35 9.94
CA PRO A 60 2.87 -1.32 10.87
C PRO A 60 3.26 -2.61 10.14
N GLN A 61 4.39 -3.20 10.51
CA GLN A 61 4.91 -4.42 9.89
C GLN A 61 3.93 -5.59 10.02
N ALA A 62 3.13 -5.65 11.09
CA ALA A 62 2.08 -6.65 11.28
C ALA A 62 0.94 -6.55 10.24
N ALA A 63 0.80 -5.40 9.57
CA ALA A 63 -0.16 -5.18 8.49
C ALA A 63 0.43 -5.51 7.10
N MET A 64 1.72 -5.85 7.02
CA MET A 64 2.38 -6.20 5.76
C MET A 64 2.20 -7.67 5.43
N VAL A 65 2.24 -8.02 4.14
CA VAL A 65 2.35 -9.40 3.70
C VAL A 65 3.69 -9.94 4.19
N ALA A 66 3.68 -11.12 4.83
CA ALA A 66 4.90 -11.79 5.22
C ALA A 66 5.69 -12.18 3.96
N SER A 67 6.74 -11.42 3.63
CA SER A 67 7.72 -11.87 2.64
C SER A 67 8.72 -12.78 3.33
N ALA A 68 8.83 -14.04 2.92
CA ALA A 68 10.09 -14.75 3.11
C ALA A 68 11.19 -13.90 2.43
N ARG A 69 12.29 -13.62 3.12
CA ARG A 69 13.43 -12.89 2.52
C ARG A 69 13.79 -13.54 1.18
N GLY A 70 13.65 -12.80 0.08
CA GLY A 70 13.95 -13.27 -1.28
C GLY A 70 12.76 -13.59 -2.19
N TYR A 71 11.51 -13.43 -1.74
CA TYR A 71 10.36 -13.62 -2.64
C TYR A 71 10.18 -12.41 -3.59
N ILE A 72 10.53 -12.61 -4.86
CA ILE A 72 10.19 -11.70 -5.96
C ILE A 72 8.90 -12.22 -6.61
N PRO A 73 7.80 -11.45 -6.62
CA PRO A 73 6.58 -11.86 -7.28
C PRO A 73 6.83 -12.24 -8.76
N PRO A 74 6.24 -13.35 -9.27
CA PRO A 74 6.51 -13.84 -10.63
C PRO A 74 6.27 -12.80 -11.74
N LYS A 75 5.38 -11.82 -11.50
CA LYS A 75 5.11 -10.71 -12.43
C LYS A 75 6.30 -9.77 -12.67
N TYR A 76 7.36 -9.87 -11.85
CA TYR A 76 8.60 -9.11 -12.00
C TYR A 76 9.78 -10.00 -12.46
N TRP A 77 9.52 -11.25 -12.82
CA TRP A 77 10.52 -12.06 -13.49
C TRP A 77 10.60 -11.60 -14.94
N ASP A 78 11.70 -10.96 -15.30
CA ASP A 78 12.08 -10.80 -16.70
C ASP A 78 12.51 -12.18 -17.21
N GLU A 79 11.72 -12.81 -18.07
CA GLU A 79 12.24 -13.86 -18.94
C GLU A 79 13.16 -13.15 -19.93
N GLY A 80 14.47 -13.14 -19.63
CA GLY A 80 15.46 -12.31 -20.30
C GLY A 80 15.29 -12.25 -21.82
N ILE A 81 15.60 -11.08 -22.40
CA ILE A 81 15.61 -10.89 -23.85
C ILE A 81 16.61 -11.89 -24.45
N ASN A 82 16.14 -12.79 -25.32
CA ASN A 82 17.02 -13.60 -26.16
C ASN A 82 17.95 -12.66 -26.93
N ALA A 83 19.22 -12.64 -26.57
CA ALA A 83 20.25 -12.07 -27.41
C ALA A 83 20.49 -13.06 -28.56
N SER A 84 19.88 -12.77 -29.71
CA SER A 84 20.19 -13.39 -31.01
C SER A 84 21.14 -12.50 -31.79
#